data_AF-A0A933SWT7-F1
#
_entry.id   AF-A0A933SWT7-F1
#
_cell.length_a   1.000
_cell.length_b   1.000
_cell.length_c   1.000
_cell.angle_alpha   90.00
_cell.angle_beta   90.00
_cell.angle_gamma   90.00
#
_symmetry.space_group_name_H-M   'P 1'
#
loop_
_entity.id
_entity.type
_entity.pdbx_description
1 polymer ?
#
loop_
_entity_poly.entity_id
_entity_poly.type
_entity_poly.pdbx_seq_one_letter_code
_entity_poly.pdbx_strand_id
1 'polypeptide(L)'
;MSQGPFEITKVYLFTPPHVTKRITAQSGLFTIHPSPSIPYNNNLIKFIIPAASRLKIRNELRILGIKRASLFPDLDGLSESINDTVRHPL
;
A
#
# COMPACT_ATOMS: atom_id res chain seq x y z
N MET A 1 20.73 -10.88 17.70
CA MET A 1 19.50 -11.14 18.50
C MET A 1 18.78 -12.31 17.83
N SER A 2 18.96 -13.52 18.36
CA SER A 2 18.42 -14.76 17.81
C SER A 2 17.25 -15.23 18.69
N GLN A 3 16.09 -14.59 18.54
CA GLN A 3 14.83 -15.23 18.94
C GLN A 3 14.19 -15.79 17.68
N GLY A 4 13.68 -17.02 17.77
CA GLY A 4 12.97 -17.65 16.66
C GLY A 4 11.70 -16.86 16.32
N PRO A 5 11.18 -16.94 15.08
CA PRO A 5 10.00 -16.18 14.65
C PRO A 5 8.74 -16.51 15.46
N PHE A 6 8.71 -17.66 16.14
CA PHE A 6 7.60 -18.10 17.00
C PHE A 6 7.73 -17.68 18.47
N GLU A 7 8.84 -17.05 18.86
CA GLU A 7 9.12 -16.66 20.25
C GLU A 7 8.79 -15.19 20.54
N ILE A 8 8.24 -14.48 19.56
CA ILE A 8 7.91 -13.06 19.69
C ILE A 8 6.74 -12.87 20.67
N THR A 9 6.86 -11.88 21.56
CA THR A 9 5.85 -11.55 22.58
C THR A 9 5.17 -10.21 22.36
N LYS A 10 5.62 -9.44 21.36
CA LYS A 10 5.09 -8.12 21.02
C LYS A 10 5.06 -7.92 19.51
N VAL A 11 4.34 -6.88 19.08
CA VAL A 11 4.28 -6.50 17.66
C VAL A 11 5.59 -5.83 17.23
N TYR A 12 6.10 -6.25 16.09
CA TYR A 12 7.30 -5.68 15.48
C TYR A 12 6.98 -5.08 14.12
N LEU A 13 7.65 -3.97 13.79
CA LEU A 13 7.66 -3.40 12.45
C LEU A 13 8.74 -4.10 11.61
N PHE A 14 8.37 -4.53 10.42
CA PHE A 14 9.27 -5.13 9.45
C PHE A 14 9.27 -4.28 8.17
N THR A 15 10.44 -3.70 7.89
CA THR A 15 10.70 -3.00 6.63
C THR A 15 11.50 -3.93 5.72
N PRO A 16 10.88 -4.52 4.69
CA PRO A 16 11.58 -5.45 3.81
C PRO A 16 12.66 -4.71 3.00
N PRO A 17 13.90 -5.21 2.97
CA PRO A 17 14.99 -4.52 2.27
C PRO A 17 14.80 -4.50 0.76
N HIS A 18 14.45 -5.63 0.12
CA HIS A 18 14.38 -5.75 -1.35
C HIS A 18 13.44 -6.85 -1.84
N VAL A 19 12.14 -6.79 -1.52
CA VAL A 19 11.24 -7.93 -1.86
C VAL A 19 10.63 -7.77 -3.26
N THR A 20 10.08 -6.60 -3.63
CA THR A 20 9.62 -6.29 -5.00
C THR A 20 9.60 -4.78 -5.23
N LYS A 21 9.73 -4.33 -6.50
CA LYS A 21 9.60 -2.90 -6.87
C LYS A 21 8.25 -2.30 -6.42
N ARG A 22 7.20 -3.12 -6.38
CA ARG A 22 5.86 -2.73 -5.92
C ARG A 22 5.84 -2.35 -4.44
N ILE A 23 6.46 -3.15 -3.57
CA ILE A 23 6.50 -2.87 -2.13
C ILE A 23 7.23 -1.56 -1.85
N THR A 24 8.35 -1.33 -2.53
CA THR A 24 9.09 -0.06 -2.42
C THR A 24 8.27 1.13 -2.94
N ALA A 25 7.65 0.99 -4.10
CA ALA A 25 6.81 2.04 -4.71
C ALA A 25 5.58 2.42 -3.86
N GLN A 26 5.06 1.48 -3.08
CA GLN A 26 3.93 1.68 -2.18
C GLN A 26 4.36 2.05 -0.76
N SER A 27 5.66 2.21 -0.51
CA SER A 27 6.23 2.42 0.83
C SER A 27 5.72 1.39 1.85
N GLY A 28 5.63 0.12 1.42
CA GLY A 28 5.03 -0.96 2.19
C GLY A 28 5.79 -1.25 3.48
N LEU A 29 5.07 -1.16 4.61
CA LEU A 29 5.53 -1.52 5.94
C LEU A 29 4.69 -2.70 6.44
N PHE A 30 5.33 -3.69 7.02
CA PHE A 30 4.66 -4.87 7.54
C PHE A 30 4.79 -4.94 9.06
N THR A 31 3.89 -5.70 9.67
CA THR A 31 3.88 -5.93 11.11
C THR A 31 3.91 -7.43 11.38
N ILE A 32 4.75 -7.86 12.31
CA ILE A 32 4.78 -9.25 12.79
C ILE A 32 4.03 -9.30 14.11
N HIS A 33 3.01 -10.16 14.21
CA HIS A 33 2.13 -10.28 15.37
C HIS A 33 2.36 -11.59 16.13
N PRO A 34 2.42 -11.58 17.47
CA PRO A 34 2.58 -12.80 18.28
C PRO A 34 1.31 -13.67 18.27
N SER A 35 0.13 -13.07 18.08
CA SER A 35 -1.15 -13.77 18.01
C SER A 35 -1.91 -13.33 16.76
N PRO A 36 -1.52 -13.79 15.56
CA PRO A 36 -2.05 -13.30 14.29
C PRO A 36 -3.54 -13.60 14.08
N SER A 37 -4.10 -14.58 14.80
CA SER A 37 -5.53 -14.89 14.77
C SER A 37 -6.39 -13.91 15.58
N ILE A 38 -5.77 -13.03 16.37
CA ILE A 38 -6.48 -12.04 17.20
C ILE A 38 -6.42 -10.68 16.50
N PRO A 39 -7.55 -9.98 16.30
CA PRO A 39 -7.55 -8.65 15.72
C PRO A 39 -6.66 -7.67 16.51
N TYR A 40 -5.81 -6.95 15.78
CA TYR A 40 -4.99 -5.90 16.37
C TYR A 40 -5.81 -4.62 16.53
N ASN A 41 -6.07 -4.20 17.77
CA ASN A 41 -6.94 -3.06 18.08
C ASN A 41 -6.20 -1.84 18.68
N ASN A 42 -4.87 -1.87 18.76
CA ASN A 42 -4.12 -0.75 19.34
C ASN A 42 -3.88 0.37 18.32
N ASN A 43 -4.24 1.60 18.69
CA ASN A 43 -3.84 2.84 18.01
C ASN A 43 -4.15 2.90 16.51
N LEU A 44 -5.24 2.26 16.06
CA LEU A 44 -5.66 2.31 14.66
C LEU A 44 -6.58 3.51 14.41
N ILE A 45 -6.27 4.28 13.36
CA ILE A 45 -7.15 5.32 12.83
C ILE A 45 -7.77 4.78 11.54
N LYS A 46 -9.10 4.69 11.51
CA LYS A 46 -9.84 4.28 10.31
C LYS A 46 -10.24 5.49 9.50
N PHE A 47 -9.79 5.55 8.25
CA PHE A 47 -10.29 6.52 7.27
C PHE A 47 -11.40 5.88 6.43
N ILE A 48 -12.58 6.49 6.42
CA ILE A 48 -13.70 6.07 5.56
C ILE A 48 -13.78 7.05 4.40
N ILE A 49 -13.60 6.56 3.19
CA ILE A 49 -13.68 7.37 1.97
C ILE A 49 -15.10 7.23 1.39
N PRO A 50 -15.90 8.30 1.32
CA PRO A 50 -17.21 8.25 0.69
C PRO A 50 -17.09 7.86 -0.79
N ALA A 51 -17.99 7.01 -1.28
CA ALA A 51 -17.98 6.55 -2.67
C ALA A 51 -18.02 7.72 -3.68
N ALA A 52 -18.79 8.76 -3.38
CA ALA A 52 -18.88 9.98 -4.19
C ALA A 52 -17.56 10.74 -4.30
N SER A 53 -16.66 10.63 -3.31
CA SER A 53 -15.35 11.30 -3.31
C SER A 53 -14.29 10.55 -4.12
N ARG A 54 -14.55 9.30 -4.53
CA ARG A 54 -13.59 8.45 -5.22
C ARG A 54 -13.00 9.10 -6.47
N LEU A 55 -13.85 9.69 -7.32
CA LEU A 55 -13.40 10.29 -8.59
C LEU A 55 -12.53 11.52 -8.33
N LYS A 56 -12.95 12.40 -7.42
CA LYS A 56 -12.22 13.62 -7.04
C LYS A 56 -10.83 13.27 -6.49
N ILE A 57 -10.77 12.37 -5.50
CA ILE A 57 -9.50 11.95 -4.89
C ILE A 57 -8.59 11.31 -5.94
N ARG A 58 -9.11 10.45 -6.82
CA ARG A 58 -8.31 9.83 -7.89
C ARG A 58 -7.72 10.87 -8.84
N ASN A 59 -8.48 11.92 -9.17
CA ASN A 59 -8.00 13.01 -10.02
C ASN A 59 -6.91 13.85 -9.33
N GLU A 60 -7.10 14.18 -8.06
CA GLU A 60 -6.11 14.90 -7.25
C GLU A 60 -4.81 14.10 -7.12
N LEU A 61 -4.90 12.80 -6.78
CA LEU A 61 -3.75 11.90 -6.73
C LEU A 61 -2.99 11.83 -8.06
N ARG A 62 -3.72 11.80 -9.18
CA ARG A 62 -3.12 11.79 -10.52
C ARG A 62 -2.37 13.08 -10.83
N ILE A 63 -2.92 14.24 -10.45
CA ILE A 63 -2.23 15.55 -10.57
C ILE A 63 -0.94 15.56 -9.74
N LEU A 64 -0.97 14.94 -8.55
CA LEU A 64 0.19 14.75 -7.68
C LEU A 64 1.17 13.67 -8.17
N GLY A 65 0.94 13.07 -9.35
CA GLY A 65 1.82 12.06 -9.94
C GLY A 65 1.62 10.64 -9.40
N ILE A 66 0.63 10.42 -8.52
CA ILE A 66 0.26 9.10 -8.01
C ILE A 66 -0.66 8.43 -9.04
N LYS A 67 -0.07 7.61 -9.90
CA LYS A 67 -0.74 6.87 -10.98
C LYS A 67 -0.47 5.38 -10.87
N ARG A 68 -1.18 4.58 -11.65
CA ARG A 68 -1.00 3.12 -11.58
C ARG A 68 0.42 2.69 -11.91
N ALA A 69 1.05 3.32 -12.91
CA ALA A 69 2.45 3.08 -13.25
C ALA A 69 3.44 3.45 -12.15
N SER A 70 3.11 4.40 -11.27
CA SER A 70 3.99 4.75 -10.13
C SER A 70 3.83 3.77 -8.98
N LEU A 71 2.64 3.18 -8.79
CA LEU A 71 2.36 2.19 -7.72
C LEU A 71 2.69 0.74 -8.12
N PHE A 72 2.66 0.45 -9.42
CA PHE A 72 2.90 -0.86 -10.02
C PHE A 72 3.88 -0.65 -11.18
N PRO A 73 5.20 -0.66 -10.89
CA PRO A 73 6.24 -0.35 -11.88
C PRO A 73 6.58 -1.59 -12.72
N ASP A 74 5.55 -2.21 -13.29
CA ASP A 74 5.59 -3.32 -14.24
C ASP A 74 4.84 -2.94 -15.53
N LEU A 75 4.87 -3.82 -16.52
CA LEU A 75 4.26 -3.56 -17.83
C LEU A 75 2.74 -3.40 -17.73
N ASP A 76 2.10 -4.17 -16.84
CA ASP A 76 0.66 -4.11 -16.60
C ASP A 76 0.25 -2.78 -15.96
N GLY A 77 1.02 -2.30 -14.98
CA GLY A 77 0.82 -1.01 -14.34
C GLY A 77 1.01 0.16 -15.31
N LEU A 78 1.99 0.06 -16.22
CA LEU A 78 2.18 1.03 -17.30
C LEU A 78 1.00 1.04 -18.27
N SER A 79 0.63 -0.13 -18.79
CA SER A 79 -0.45 -0.27 -19.79
C SER A 79 -1.77 0.26 -19.26
N GLU A 80 -2.12 -0.08 -18.02
CA GLU A 80 -3.35 0.41 -17.41
C GLU A 80 -3.30 1.91 -17.11
N SER A 81 -2.12 2.46 -16.77
CA SER A 81 -1.97 3.90 -16.60
C SER A 81 -2.20 4.68 -17.91
N ILE A 82 -1.82 4.09 -19.05
CA ILE A 82 -2.10 4.67 -20.37
C ILE A 82 -3.60 4.60 -20.65
N ASN A 83 -4.24 3.44 -20.44
CA ASN A 83 -5.68 3.27 -20.60
C ASN A 83 -6.49 4.28 -19.75
N ASP A 84 -6.10 4.47 -18.49
CA ASP A 84 -6.74 5.43 -17.60
C ASP A 84 -6.62 6.87 -18.10
N THR A 85 -5.47 7.23 -18.68
CA THR A 85 -5.24 8.57 -19.24
C THR A 85 -6.10 8.82 -20.47
N VAL A 86 -6.28 7.81 -21.33
CA VAL A 86 -7.16 7.89 -22.51
C VAL A 86 -8.64 8.01 -22.11
N ARG A 87 -9.08 7.27 -21.08
CA ARG A 87 -10.47 7.30 -20.59
C ARG A 87 -10.82 8.58 -19.83
N HIS A 88 -9.82 9.20 -19.19
CA HIS A 88 -9.98 10.36 -18.34
C HIS A 88 -8.92 11.41 -18.66
N PRO A 89 -8.98 12.05 -19.84
CA PRO A 89 -8.10 13.14 -20.19
C PRO A 89 -8.25 14.27 -19.15
N LEU A 90 -7.12 14.89 -18.83
CA LEU A 90 -7.03 16.02 -17.92
C LEU A 90 -7.77 17.25 -18.47
#